data_AF-A0A814R436-F1
#
_entry.id   AF-A0A814R436-F1
#
_cell.length_a   1.000
_cell.length_b   1.000
_cell.length_c   1.000
_cell.angle_alpha   90.00
_cell.angle_beta   90.00
_cell.angle_gamma   90.00
#
_symmetry.space_group_name_H-M   'P 1'
#
loop_
_entity.id
_entity.type
_entity.pdbx_description
1 polymer ?
#
loop_
_entity_poly.entity_id
_entity_poly.type
_entity_poly.pdbx_seq_one_letter_code
_entity_poly.pdbx_strand_id
1 'polypeptide(L)'
;MTIITNNKIKQSQRLLADSLNNEDSPQSMNTQKLRTKRCQHEIHPSGTRRMYRSEKLDLEPPPFIQAFFTYLSYTVLSIFGHFRELLRRLKLDKRKGAVDNNTSGFVSLYLNFESFFTRNYYLRVRDVFNRPICSVPGAEIELLERKSSDYNWSYFFTGKKLKALNMGSYNYLGFAENNGPSSQSAVESITNFSVATCSSRSELGTLKCHLYLEKQIAKFLGVEACLTFGMGYATNVMNISSL
;
A
#
# COMPACT_ATOMS: atom_id res chain seq x y z
N MET A 1 4.51 -3.16 42.78
CA MET A 1 4.33 -4.57 42.37
C MET A 1 4.98 -4.79 40.98
N THR A 2 6.28 -4.48 40.83
CA THR A 2 6.89 -4.31 39.48
C THR A 2 8.28 -4.93 39.35
N ILE A 3 8.83 -5.54 40.41
CA ILE A 3 10.18 -6.13 40.40
C ILE A 3 10.14 -7.65 40.15
N ILE A 4 8.99 -8.30 40.32
CA ILE A 4 8.86 -9.78 40.24
C ILE A 4 8.72 -10.29 38.78
N THR A 5 8.35 -9.43 37.82
CA THR A 5 8.13 -9.83 36.41
C THR A 5 9.42 -10.03 35.61
N ASN A 6 10.49 -9.29 35.91
CA ASN A 6 11.74 -9.37 35.14
C ASN A 6 12.46 -10.71 35.29
N ASN A 7 12.41 -11.34 36.47
CA ASN A 7 13.07 -12.63 36.69
C ASN A 7 12.33 -13.78 36.01
N LYS A 8 10.99 -13.78 36.02
CA LYS A 8 10.20 -14.80 35.32
C LYS A 8 10.36 -14.74 33.80
N ILE A 9 10.48 -13.53 33.23
CA ILE A 9 10.73 -13.35 31.79
C ILE A 9 12.14 -13.81 31.42
N LYS A 10 13.17 -13.48 32.22
CA LYS A 10 14.54 -13.97 31.98
C LYS A 10 14.63 -15.49 32.11
N GLN A 11 13.89 -16.09 33.04
CA GLN A 11 13.89 -17.53 33.23
C GLN A 11 13.16 -18.26 32.10
N SER A 12 12.03 -17.72 31.60
CA SER A 12 11.35 -18.32 30.44
C SER A 12 12.17 -18.19 29.16
N GLN A 13 12.89 -17.09 28.97
CA GLN A 13 13.77 -16.93 27.81
C GLN A 13 15.02 -17.83 27.87
N ARG A 14 15.55 -18.11 29.07
CA ARG A 14 16.62 -19.10 29.25
C ARG A 14 16.13 -20.52 28.97
N LEU A 15 14.96 -20.90 29.48
CA LEU A 15 14.35 -22.21 29.20
C LEU A 15 14.05 -22.40 27.70
N LEU A 16 13.62 -21.34 27.01
CA LEU A 16 13.46 -21.35 25.56
C LEU A 16 14.80 -21.49 24.83
N ALA A 17 15.85 -20.78 25.26
CA ALA A 17 17.19 -20.91 24.67
C ALA A 17 17.79 -22.32 24.89
N ASP A 18 17.62 -22.89 26.08
CA ASP A 18 18.08 -24.25 26.40
C ASP A 18 17.28 -25.33 25.66
N SER A 19 16.00 -25.07 25.35
CA SER A 19 15.19 -25.96 24.50
C SER A 19 15.62 -25.94 23.03
N LEU A 20 16.11 -24.80 22.54
CA LEU A 20 16.58 -24.67 21.15
C LEU A 20 18.00 -25.23 20.96
N ASN A 21 18.84 -25.17 22.00
CA ASN A 21 20.20 -25.73 21.95
C ASN A 21 20.24 -27.28 22.03
N ASN A 22 19.15 -27.93 22.45
CA ASN A 22 19.03 -29.39 22.46
C ASN A 22 18.53 -30.00 21.12
N GLU A 23 18.20 -29.16 20.12
CA GLU A 23 17.74 -29.59 18.80
C GLU A 23 18.88 -29.98 17.84
N ASP A 24 20.15 -29.85 18.23
CA ASP A 24 21.32 -30.31 17.44
C ASP A 24 21.62 -31.82 17.62
N SER A 25 20.61 -32.61 17.99
CA SER A 25 20.65 -34.07 17.88
C SER A 25 20.12 -34.49 16.50
N PRO A 26 20.69 -35.54 15.86
CA PRO A 26 20.45 -35.89 14.45
C PRO A 26 18.99 -36.27 14.07
N GLN A 27 18.04 -36.16 15.01
CA GLN A 27 16.61 -36.40 14.78
C GLN A 27 15.84 -35.17 14.27
N SER A 28 16.30 -33.93 14.45
CA SER A 28 15.58 -32.70 14.06
C SER A 28 15.61 -32.39 12.55
N MET A 29 16.66 -32.80 11.83
CA MET A 29 16.71 -32.67 10.36
C MET A 29 15.70 -33.58 9.64
N ASN A 30 15.25 -34.67 10.27
CA ASN A 30 14.30 -35.60 9.66
C ASN A 30 12.85 -35.13 9.81
N THR A 31 12.51 -34.42 10.89
CA THR A 31 11.15 -33.92 11.13
C THR A 31 10.79 -32.77 10.19
N GLN A 32 11.71 -31.87 9.84
CA GLN A 32 11.44 -30.83 8.81
C GLN A 32 11.23 -31.42 7.41
N LYS A 33 11.99 -32.47 7.02
CA LYS A 33 11.78 -33.22 5.76
C LYS A 33 10.47 -34.01 5.75
N LEU A 34 10.04 -34.55 6.91
CA LEU A 34 8.75 -35.23 7.05
C LEU A 34 7.57 -34.25 7.04
N ARG A 35 7.75 -33.03 7.56
CA ARG A 35 6.71 -31.98 7.57
C ARG A 35 6.46 -31.40 6.17
N THR A 36 7.50 -31.25 5.35
CA THR A 36 7.36 -30.89 3.93
C THR A 36 6.71 -32.00 3.10
N LYS A 37 6.90 -33.27 3.47
CA LYS A 37 6.19 -34.40 2.83
C LYS A 37 4.71 -34.47 3.22
N ARG A 38 4.32 -34.14 4.46
CA ARG A 38 2.90 -34.15 4.90
C ARG A 38 2.05 -33.04 4.27
N CYS A 39 2.64 -31.91 3.87
CA CYS A 39 1.93 -30.86 3.13
C CYS A 39 1.87 -31.11 1.61
N GLN A 40 2.24 -32.31 1.14
CA GLN A 40 1.83 -32.80 -0.17
C GLN A 40 0.50 -33.54 0.01
N HIS A 41 -0.59 -32.79 0.05
CA HIS A 41 -1.91 -33.38 -0.12
C HIS A 41 -1.89 -34.15 -1.45
N GLU A 42 -2.19 -35.45 -1.41
CA GLU A 42 -2.41 -36.27 -2.60
C GLU A 42 -3.51 -35.63 -3.45
N ILE A 43 -3.08 -35.00 -4.54
CA ILE A 43 -3.97 -34.46 -5.56
C ILE A 43 -4.48 -35.67 -6.34
N HIS A 44 -5.75 -36.04 -6.12
CA HIS A 44 -6.46 -36.96 -7.02
C HIS A 44 -6.29 -36.48 -8.47
N PRO A 45 -5.87 -37.33 -9.42
CA PRO A 45 -5.66 -36.95 -10.81
C PRO A 45 -7.00 -36.98 -11.54
N SER A 46 -7.92 -36.09 -11.17
CA SER A 46 -9.17 -35.88 -11.89
C SER A 46 -9.51 -34.41 -11.86
N GLY A 47 -8.82 -33.67 -12.73
CA GLY A 47 -8.96 -32.24 -12.85
C GLY A 47 -7.76 -31.70 -13.59
N THR A 48 -7.92 -31.48 -14.89
CA THR A 48 -6.98 -30.75 -15.73
C THR A 48 -6.49 -29.54 -14.95
N ARG A 49 -5.21 -29.50 -14.58
CA ARG A 49 -4.59 -28.28 -14.02
C ARG A 49 -4.80 -27.21 -15.07
N ARG A 50 -5.84 -26.37 -14.92
CA ARG A 50 -5.88 -25.07 -15.58
C ARG A 50 -4.66 -24.34 -15.05
N MET A 51 -3.57 -24.39 -15.83
CA MET A 51 -2.52 -23.39 -15.69
C MET A 51 -3.26 -22.06 -15.66
N TYR A 52 -3.13 -21.33 -14.56
CA TYR A 52 -3.44 -19.91 -14.56
C TYR A 52 -2.51 -19.34 -15.63
N ARG A 53 -3.02 -19.21 -16.85
CA ARG A 53 -2.35 -18.47 -17.90
C ARG A 53 -2.27 -17.08 -17.31
N SER A 54 -1.08 -16.67 -16.87
CA SER A 54 -0.81 -15.25 -16.68
C SER A 54 -1.11 -14.67 -18.04
N GLU A 55 -2.32 -14.11 -18.21
CA GLU A 55 -2.59 -13.22 -19.32
C GLU A 55 -1.49 -12.18 -19.20
N LYS A 56 -0.54 -12.25 -20.12
CA LYS A 56 0.35 -11.13 -20.34
C LYS A 56 -0.62 -10.03 -20.71
N LEU A 57 -0.83 -9.06 -19.84
CA LEU A 57 -1.50 -7.85 -20.28
C LEU A 57 -0.72 -7.42 -21.52
N ASP A 58 -1.38 -7.38 -22.67
CA ASP A 58 -0.84 -6.85 -23.91
C ASP A 58 -0.72 -5.33 -23.73
N LEU A 59 0.22 -4.93 -22.87
CA LEU A 59 0.63 -3.56 -22.71
C LEU A 59 1.44 -3.21 -23.93
N GLU A 60 1.08 -2.10 -24.56
CA GLU A 60 1.88 -1.51 -25.63
C GLU A 60 3.33 -1.36 -25.13
N PRO A 61 4.34 -1.87 -25.85
CA PRO A 61 5.72 -1.75 -25.41
C PRO A 61 6.07 -0.27 -25.30
N PRO A 62 6.73 0.16 -24.21
CA PRO A 62 7.08 1.56 -24.04
C PRO A 62 7.98 1.97 -25.21
N PRO A 63 7.83 3.19 -25.77
CA PRO A 63 8.69 3.60 -26.85
C PRO A 63 10.15 3.64 -26.38
N PHE A 64 11.05 3.28 -27.29
CA PHE A 64 12.44 2.94 -26.97
C PHE A 64 13.17 4.06 -26.21
N ILE A 65 12.92 5.31 -26.59
CA ILE A 65 13.55 6.49 -26.01
C ILE A 65 13.19 6.61 -24.52
N GLN A 66 11.91 6.44 -24.17
CA GLN A 66 11.43 6.50 -22.79
C GLN A 66 12.05 5.38 -21.96
N ALA A 67 12.04 4.15 -22.48
CA ALA A 67 12.65 3.01 -21.79
C ALA A 67 14.13 3.26 -21.51
N PHE A 68 14.88 3.75 -22.50
CA PHE A 68 16.30 4.10 -22.34
C PHE A 68 16.52 5.15 -21.25
N PHE A 69 15.80 6.27 -21.28
CA PHE A 69 15.95 7.32 -20.27
C PHE A 69 15.55 6.84 -18.87
N THR A 70 14.53 6.00 -18.76
CA THR A 70 14.14 5.38 -17.49
C THR A 70 15.28 4.52 -16.92
N TYR A 71 15.86 3.61 -17.71
CA TYR A 71 16.98 2.78 -17.24
C TYR A 71 18.24 3.60 -16.96
N LEU A 72 18.52 4.62 -17.77
CA LEU A 72 19.62 5.54 -17.54
C LEU A 72 19.45 6.28 -16.21
N SER A 73 18.24 6.78 -15.92
CA SER A 73 17.95 7.49 -14.68
C SER A 73 18.18 6.59 -13.45
N TYR A 74 17.70 5.34 -13.47
CA TYR A 74 17.93 4.38 -12.39
C TYR A 74 19.40 4.01 -12.23
N THR A 75 20.15 3.93 -13.33
CA THR A 75 21.59 3.65 -13.30
C THR A 75 22.35 4.81 -12.66
N VAL A 76 22.05 6.04 -13.05
CA VAL A 76 22.65 7.25 -12.45
C VAL A 76 22.34 7.32 -10.95
N LEU A 77 21.08 7.13 -10.56
CA LEU A 77 20.65 7.07 -9.16
C LEU A 77 21.44 6.00 -8.37
N SER A 78 21.61 4.81 -8.95
CA SER A 78 22.37 3.70 -8.36
C SER A 78 23.84 4.01 -8.16
N ILE A 79 24.50 4.59 -9.17
CA ILE A 79 25.91 5.01 -9.10
C ILE A 79 26.08 6.04 -7.98
N PHE A 80 25.23 7.07 -7.93
CA PHE A 80 25.29 8.09 -6.86
C PHE A 80 25.01 7.52 -5.47
N GLY A 81 24.10 6.55 -5.36
CA GLY A 81 23.82 5.84 -4.12
C GLY A 81 25.05 5.08 -3.60
N HIS A 82 25.71 4.31 -4.46
CA HIS A 82 26.92 3.55 -4.10
C HIS A 82 28.13 4.45 -3.83
N PHE A 83 28.32 5.50 -4.62
CA PHE A 83 29.39 6.48 -4.40
C PHE A 83 29.28 7.13 -3.02
N ARG A 84 28.06 7.46 -2.59
CA ARG A 84 27.81 8.03 -1.27
C ARG A 84 28.02 7.03 -0.14
N GLU A 85 27.72 5.75 -0.37
CA GLU A 85 28.05 4.69 0.58
C GLU A 85 29.58 4.52 0.73
N LEU A 86 30.34 4.66 -0.37
CA LEU A 86 31.80 4.72 -0.34
C LEU A 86 32.30 5.91 0.49
N LEU A 87 31.76 7.12 0.28
CA LEU A 87 32.11 8.30 1.08
C LEU A 87 31.82 8.11 2.58
N ARG A 88 30.76 7.34 2.93
CA ARG A 88 30.45 6.99 4.31
C ARG A 88 31.46 6.01 4.89
N ARG A 89 31.90 5.01 4.11
CA ARG A 89 33.00 4.10 4.50
C ARG A 89 34.30 4.87 4.75
N LEU A 90 34.55 5.91 3.97
CA LEU A 90 35.69 6.82 4.13
C LEU A 90 35.50 7.86 5.26
N LYS A 91 34.40 7.79 6.04
CA LYS A 91 34.05 8.71 7.15
C LYS A 91 33.94 10.20 6.76
N LEU A 92 33.80 10.50 5.47
CA LEU A 92 33.61 11.86 4.97
C LEU A 92 32.15 12.32 5.08
N ASP A 93 31.20 11.38 5.17
CA ASP A 93 29.78 11.67 5.35
C ASP A 93 29.36 11.59 6.82
N LYS A 94 28.94 12.71 7.40
CA LYS A 94 28.51 12.85 8.81
C LYS A 94 27.04 12.46 9.04
N ARG A 95 26.28 12.10 8.00
CA ARG A 95 24.90 11.66 8.20
C ARG A 95 24.86 10.35 8.95
N LYS A 96 24.14 10.36 10.08
CA LYS A 96 23.82 9.12 10.76
C LYS A 96 22.87 8.32 9.83
N GLY A 97 22.96 7.01 9.85
CA GLY A 97 22.03 6.11 9.18
C GLY A 97 21.68 5.03 10.17
N ALA A 98 20.44 4.56 10.19
CA ALA A 98 20.15 3.31 10.88
C ALA A 98 21.01 2.21 10.22
N VAL A 99 21.92 1.65 11.00
CA VAL A 99 22.73 0.50 10.62
C VAL A 99 22.27 -0.60 11.55
N ASP A 100 21.84 -1.72 10.97
CA ASP A 100 21.61 -2.92 11.76
C ASP A 100 22.96 -3.37 12.32
N ASN A 101 23.04 -3.51 13.64
CA ASN A 101 24.28 -3.88 14.31
C ASN A 101 24.57 -5.39 14.20
N ASN A 102 23.80 -6.14 13.40
CA ASN A 102 23.94 -7.58 13.19
C ASN A 102 24.15 -8.32 14.53
N THR A 103 23.28 -8.03 15.49
CA THR A 103 23.34 -8.64 16.82
C THR A 103 23.34 -10.16 16.68
N SER A 104 24.36 -10.82 17.24
CA SER A 104 24.51 -12.28 17.16
C SER A 104 23.24 -13.00 17.64
N GLY A 105 22.67 -13.85 16.79
CA GLY A 105 21.45 -14.63 17.09
C GLY A 105 20.14 -14.03 16.58
N PHE A 106 20.14 -12.85 15.95
CA PHE A 106 18.95 -12.26 15.34
C PHE A 106 19.06 -12.20 13.82
N VAL A 107 17.92 -12.41 13.14
CA VAL A 107 17.80 -12.15 11.70
C VAL A 107 17.85 -10.64 11.49
N SER A 108 18.58 -10.20 10.46
CA SER A 108 18.64 -8.77 10.14
C SER A 108 17.24 -8.22 9.89
N LEU A 109 16.95 -7.07 10.50
CA LEU A 109 15.63 -6.45 10.42
C LEU A 109 15.30 -5.92 9.01
N TYR A 110 16.33 -5.64 8.21
CA TYR A 110 16.20 -5.07 6.89
C TYR A 110 16.99 -5.88 5.87
N LEU A 111 16.43 -6.02 4.67
CA LEU A 111 17.22 -6.49 3.54
C LEU A 111 18.31 -5.46 3.20
N ASN A 112 19.46 -5.93 2.72
CA ASN A 112 20.61 -5.07 2.38
C ASN A 112 20.21 -3.90 1.45
N PHE A 113 19.34 -4.17 0.47
CA PHE A 113 18.85 -3.16 -0.46
C PHE A 113 17.89 -2.16 0.19
N GLU A 114 17.04 -2.59 1.12
CA GLU A 114 16.06 -1.72 1.78
C GLU A 114 16.75 -0.66 2.66
N SER A 115 17.77 -1.09 3.41
CA SER A 115 18.62 -0.17 4.18
C SER A 115 19.36 0.81 3.26
N PHE A 116 19.88 0.33 2.12
CA PHE A 116 20.49 1.19 1.11
C PHE A 116 19.50 2.20 0.53
N PHE A 117 18.31 1.73 0.15
CA PHE A 117 17.27 2.54 -0.47
C PHE A 117 16.79 3.65 0.47
N THR A 118 16.51 3.28 1.71
CA THR A 118 16.02 4.20 2.74
C THR A 118 17.00 5.36 2.96
N ARG A 119 18.29 5.03 3.10
CA ARG A 119 19.35 6.01 3.42
C ARG A 119 19.71 6.92 2.25
N ASN A 120 19.71 6.40 1.02
CA ASN A 120 20.24 7.11 -0.14
C ASN A 120 19.17 7.74 -1.02
N TYR A 121 17.97 7.18 -1.08
CA TYR A 121 16.85 7.71 -1.88
C TYR A 121 15.73 8.25 -1.02
N TYR A 122 15.13 7.40 -0.18
CA TYR A 122 13.89 7.74 0.50
C TYR A 122 14.01 8.99 1.37
N LEU A 123 15.01 9.09 2.26
CA LEU A 123 15.18 10.26 3.13
C LEU A 123 15.29 11.59 2.37
N ARG A 124 15.82 11.59 1.15
CA ARG A 124 15.89 12.81 0.33
C ARG A 124 14.53 13.22 -0.20
N VAL A 125 13.78 12.25 -0.74
CA VAL A 125 12.49 12.47 -1.38
C VAL A 125 11.36 12.62 -0.35
N ARG A 126 11.57 12.11 0.86
CA ARG A 126 10.62 12.11 1.97
C ARG A 126 10.08 13.51 2.30
N ASP A 127 10.92 14.54 2.14
CA ASP A 127 10.46 15.91 2.41
C ASP A 127 9.37 16.38 1.44
N VAL A 128 9.34 15.87 0.21
CA VAL A 128 8.32 16.21 -0.77
C VAL A 128 7.09 15.31 -0.61
N PHE A 129 7.28 14.00 -0.48
CA PHE A 129 6.19 13.03 -0.56
C PHE A 129 5.33 12.96 0.71
N ASN A 130 5.94 13.17 1.87
CA ASN A 130 5.25 12.97 3.15
C ASN A 130 4.85 14.29 3.82
N ARG A 131 4.61 15.36 3.06
CA ARG A 131 4.18 16.64 3.66
C ARG A 131 2.75 16.49 4.17
N PRO A 132 2.48 16.76 5.47
CA PRO A 132 1.12 16.69 5.98
C PRO A 132 0.23 17.72 5.28
N ILE A 133 -0.91 17.24 4.77
CA ILE A 133 -1.96 18.09 4.23
C ILE A 133 -2.92 18.44 5.37
N CYS A 134 -3.28 19.71 5.50
CA CYS A 134 -4.16 20.22 6.56
C CYS A 134 -5.46 20.83 6.03
N SER A 135 -5.72 20.72 4.73
CA SER A 135 -6.97 21.14 4.07
C SER A 135 -7.71 19.94 3.48
N VAL A 136 -8.86 20.21 2.89
CA VAL A 136 -9.48 19.28 1.93
C VAL A 136 -8.55 19.06 0.73
N PRO A 137 -8.55 17.87 0.11
CA PRO A 137 -7.81 17.59 -1.12
C PRO A 137 -8.51 18.22 -2.34
N GLY A 138 -8.70 19.53 -2.28
CA GLY A 138 -9.31 20.34 -3.33
C GLY A 138 -8.34 20.73 -4.43
N ALA A 139 -8.73 21.68 -5.28
CA ALA A 139 -7.85 22.24 -6.30
C ALA A 139 -6.62 22.95 -5.69
N GLU A 140 -6.81 23.65 -4.57
CA GLU A 140 -5.74 24.21 -3.74
C GLU A 140 -5.66 23.44 -2.42
N ILE A 141 -4.46 23.05 -2.01
CA ILE A 141 -4.20 22.36 -0.75
C ILE A 141 -3.30 23.18 0.17
N GLU A 142 -3.54 23.07 1.47
CA GLU A 142 -2.68 23.65 2.50
C GLU A 142 -1.76 22.56 3.07
N LEU A 143 -0.45 22.78 2.93
CA LEU A 143 0.59 21.93 3.48
C LEU A 143 1.14 22.53 4.77
N LEU A 144 1.38 21.70 5.77
CA LEU A 144 2.07 22.13 6.98
C LEU A 144 3.56 22.30 6.69
N GLU A 145 4.09 23.52 6.86
CA GLU A 145 5.51 23.77 6.70
C GLU A 145 6.28 23.01 7.78
N ARG A 146 7.31 22.30 7.33
CA ARG A 146 8.26 21.60 8.19
C ARG A 146 9.68 21.96 7.80
N LYS A 147 10.55 21.98 8.81
CA LYS A 147 11.99 22.17 8.63
C LYS A 147 12.73 20.99 9.26
N SER A 148 13.82 20.60 8.64
CA SER A 148 14.74 19.60 9.16
C SER A 148 16.14 20.19 9.26
N SER A 149 16.77 20.00 10.41
CA SER A 149 18.18 20.35 10.66
C SER A 149 19.12 19.16 10.50
N ASP A 150 18.59 17.96 10.27
CA ASP A 150 19.29 16.67 10.32
C ASP A 150 19.15 15.87 9.02
N TYR A 151 19.19 16.55 7.87
CA TYR A 151 19.09 15.94 6.54
C TYR A 151 17.83 15.09 6.34
N ASN A 152 16.66 15.66 6.69
CA ASN A 152 15.36 15.04 6.54
C ASN A 152 15.17 13.78 7.38
N TRP A 153 15.74 13.71 8.59
CA TRP A 153 15.54 12.55 9.47
C TRP A 153 14.49 12.81 10.55
N SER A 154 14.53 14.00 11.12
CA SER A 154 13.51 14.54 12.00
C SER A 154 12.94 15.80 11.36
N TYR A 155 11.66 16.05 11.63
CA TYR A 155 10.98 17.25 11.15
C TYR A 155 10.39 17.97 12.34
N PHE A 156 10.52 19.30 12.32
CA PHE A 156 9.82 20.18 13.24
C PHE A 156 8.83 21.00 12.42
N PHE A 157 7.58 21.03 12.87
CA PHE A 157 6.55 21.84 12.25
C PHE A 157 6.71 23.28 12.70
N THR A 158 6.72 24.22 11.76
CA THR A 158 6.85 25.65 12.07
C THR A 158 5.51 26.27 12.47
N GLY A 159 4.40 25.54 12.29
CA GLY A 159 3.03 26.03 12.47
C GLY A 159 2.51 26.86 11.29
N LYS A 160 3.36 27.22 10.33
CA LYS A 160 2.94 27.92 9.12
C LYS A 160 2.31 26.96 8.13
N LYS A 161 1.30 27.45 7.42
CA LYS A 161 0.64 26.73 6.33
C LYS A 161 1.06 27.32 5.01
N LEU A 162 1.40 26.45 4.07
CA LEU A 162 1.77 26.80 2.70
C LEU A 162 0.65 26.38 1.77
N LYS A 163 0.17 27.32 0.97
CA LYS A 163 -0.81 27.02 -0.08
C LYS A 163 -0.10 26.51 -1.33
N ALA A 164 -0.60 25.44 -1.92
CA ALA A 164 -0.06 24.82 -3.11
C ALA A 164 -1.18 24.32 -4.01
N LEU A 165 -0.94 24.34 -5.33
CA LEU A 165 -1.86 23.75 -6.29
C LEU A 165 -1.78 22.21 -6.24
N ASN A 166 -2.93 21.56 -6.16
CA ASN A 166 -3.02 20.11 -6.12
C ASN A 166 -3.00 19.51 -7.53
N MET A 167 -1.83 19.06 -7.95
CA MET A 167 -1.63 18.34 -9.20
C MET A 167 -1.58 16.82 -9.02
N GLY A 168 -1.74 16.35 -7.77
CA GLY A 168 -1.54 14.94 -7.41
C GLY A 168 -2.83 14.13 -7.34
N SER A 169 -3.98 14.77 -7.15
CA SER A 169 -5.27 14.08 -7.05
C SER A 169 -6.22 14.45 -8.18
N TYR A 170 -6.95 13.45 -8.67
CA TYR A 170 -8.00 13.60 -9.67
C TYR A 170 -9.31 14.08 -9.03
N ASN A 171 -9.41 15.38 -8.70
CA ASN A 171 -10.64 15.97 -8.14
C ASN A 171 -11.40 16.86 -9.14
N TYR A 172 -11.46 16.47 -10.40
CA TYR A 172 -12.10 17.27 -11.46
C TYR A 172 -13.62 17.44 -11.25
N LEU A 173 -14.26 16.49 -10.57
CA LEU A 173 -15.70 16.50 -10.29
C LEU A 173 -16.05 17.13 -8.92
N GLY A 174 -15.04 17.61 -8.19
CA GLY A 174 -15.25 18.26 -6.88
C GLY A 174 -15.80 17.32 -5.80
N PHE A 175 -15.64 16.00 -5.94
CA PHE A 175 -16.11 15.03 -4.95
C PHE A 175 -15.35 15.11 -3.63
N ALA A 176 -14.12 15.61 -3.66
CA ALA A 176 -13.27 15.72 -2.48
C ALA A 176 -13.32 17.11 -1.82
N GLU A 177 -14.19 18.00 -2.30
CA GLU A 177 -14.43 19.32 -1.71
C GLU A 177 -15.49 19.24 -0.59
N ASN A 178 -15.33 20.03 0.47
CA ASN A 178 -16.34 20.10 1.54
C ASN A 178 -17.61 20.82 1.08
N ASN A 179 -17.49 21.75 0.15
CA ASN A 179 -18.58 22.59 -0.35
C ASN A 179 -18.64 22.49 -1.87
N GLY A 180 -19.83 22.60 -2.42
CA GLY A 180 -20.05 22.64 -3.87
C GLY A 180 -21.23 21.79 -4.31
N PRO A 181 -21.51 21.74 -5.62
CA PRO A 181 -22.69 21.06 -6.16
C PRO A 181 -22.76 19.59 -5.76
N SER A 182 -21.62 18.89 -5.78
CA SER A 182 -21.53 17.47 -5.44
C SER A 182 -21.83 17.21 -3.95
N SER A 183 -21.24 17.99 -3.05
CA SER A 183 -21.48 17.89 -1.60
C SER A 183 -22.94 18.23 -1.26
N GLN A 184 -23.48 19.31 -1.84
CA GLN A 184 -24.88 19.71 -1.65
C GLN A 184 -25.85 18.66 -2.19
N SER A 185 -25.62 18.15 -3.40
CA SER A 185 -26.45 17.09 -4.00
C SER A 185 -26.41 15.80 -3.18
N ALA A 186 -25.27 15.47 -2.57
CA ALA A 186 -25.15 14.33 -1.67
C ALA A 186 -25.99 14.52 -0.39
N VAL A 187 -25.91 15.71 0.22
CA VAL A 187 -26.72 16.06 1.41
C VAL A 187 -28.22 16.06 1.09
N GLU A 188 -28.63 16.63 -0.04
CA GLU A 188 -30.02 16.61 -0.50
C GLU A 188 -30.50 15.18 -0.77
N SER A 189 -29.66 14.34 -1.40
CA SER A 189 -29.97 12.93 -1.65
C SER A 189 -30.17 12.17 -0.34
N ILE A 190 -29.29 12.38 0.64
CA ILE A 190 -29.41 11.78 1.97
C ILE A 190 -30.70 12.26 2.66
N THR A 191 -31.03 13.54 2.54
CA THR A 191 -32.24 14.11 3.15
C THR A 191 -33.51 13.52 2.53
N ASN A 192 -33.51 13.33 1.20
CA ASN A 192 -34.67 12.85 0.45
C ASN A 192 -34.84 11.31 0.50
N PHE A 193 -33.74 10.55 0.52
CA PHE A 193 -33.76 9.08 0.42
C PHE A 193 -33.36 8.36 1.72
N SER A 194 -32.94 9.10 2.74
CA SER A 194 -32.39 8.59 4.01
C SER A 194 -31.13 7.74 3.87
N VAL A 195 -30.35 7.65 4.94
CA VAL A 195 -29.20 6.75 5.06
C VAL A 195 -29.62 5.31 5.40
N ALA A 196 -30.89 5.12 5.81
CA ALA A 196 -31.40 3.91 6.45
C ALA A 196 -31.57 2.70 5.52
N THR A 197 -31.27 2.84 4.23
CA THR A 197 -31.41 1.74 3.27
C THR A 197 -30.29 0.71 3.35
N CYS A 198 -29.27 0.89 4.22
CA CYS A 198 -28.17 0.00 4.69
C CYS A 198 -28.06 -1.47 4.21
N SER A 199 -28.43 -1.78 2.98
CA SER A 199 -28.77 -3.09 2.48
C SER A 199 -28.82 -3.00 0.95
N SER A 200 -28.63 -4.14 0.30
CA SER A 200 -28.51 -4.20 -1.15
C SER A 200 -29.86 -4.08 -1.84
N ARG A 201 -29.85 -3.71 -3.13
CA ARG A 201 -31.04 -3.74 -3.99
C ARG A 201 -31.75 -5.10 -4.00
N SER A 202 -31.00 -6.19 -3.83
CA SER A 202 -31.55 -7.56 -3.76
C SER A 202 -32.38 -7.80 -2.50
N GLU A 203 -32.10 -7.10 -1.41
CA GLU A 203 -32.75 -7.30 -0.11
C GLU A 203 -33.90 -6.32 0.14
N LEU A 204 -33.68 -5.01 -0.09
CA LEU A 204 -34.69 -3.97 0.15
C LEU A 204 -35.39 -3.46 -1.12
N GLY A 205 -35.06 -4.01 -2.29
CA GLY A 205 -35.69 -3.68 -3.55
C GLY A 205 -35.12 -2.42 -4.23
N THR A 206 -35.85 -1.91 -5.22
CA THR A 206 -35.38 -0.81 -6.08
C THR A 206 -35.93 0.55 -5.61
N LEU A 207 -35.02 1.49 -5.31
CA LEU A 207 -35.35 2.86 -4.94
C LEU A 207 -35.49 3.78 -6.17
N LYS A 208 -36.21 4.90 -6.01
CA LYS A 208 -36.36 5.93 -7.05
C LYS A 208 -35.01 6.51 -7.51
N CYS A 209 -34.04 6.63 -6.60
CA CYS A 209 -32.70 7.11 -6.93
C CYS A 209 -31.95 6.15 -7.89
N HIS A 210 -32.13 4.83 -7.75
CA HIS A 210 -31.56 3.85 -8.67
C HIS A 210 -32.13 4.00 -10.08
N LEU A 211 -33.47 4.09 -10.20
CA LEU A 211 -34.14 4.28 -11.49
C LEU A 211 -33.72 5.59 -12.17
N TYR A 212 -33.57 6.67 -11.37
CA TYR A 212 -33.09 7.95 -11.88
C TYR A 212 -31.68 7.84 -12.43
N LEU A 213 -30.75 7.25 -11.66
CA LEU A 213 -29.37 7.04 -12.06
C LEU A 213 -29.28 6.20 -13.34
N GLU A 214 -29.99 5.07 -13.38
CA GLU A 214 -30.04 4.16 -14.53
C GLU A 214 -30.53 4.86 -15.79
N LYS A 215 -31.58 5.69 -15.67
CA LYS A 215 -32.10 6.48 -16.79
C LYS A 215 -31.09 7.53 -17.30
N GLN A 216 -30.37 8.21 -16.40
CA GLN A 216 -29.34 9.17 -16.80
C GLN A 216 -28.18 8.48 -17.51
N ILE A 217 -27.72 7.33 -16.99
CA ILE A 217 -26.63 6.56 -17.59
C ILE A 217 -27.06 5.98 -18.94
N ALA A 218 -28.27 5.43 -19.05
CA ALA A 218 -28.79 4.92 -20.33
C ALA A 218 -28.82 6.01 -21.40
N LYS A 219 -29.29 7.22 -21.03
CA LYS A 219 -29.27 8.39 -21.92
C LYS A 219 -27.85 8.82 -22.31
N PHE A 220 -26.92 8.81 -21.36
CA PHE A 220 -25.52 9.19 -21.60
C PHE A 220 -24.81 8.19 -22.55
N LEU A 221 -25.07 6.90 -22.38
CA LEU A 221 -24.49 5.84 -23.21
C LEU A 221 -25.23 5.63 -24.54
N GLY A 222 -26.43 6.19 -24.70
CA GLY A 222 -27.26 5.99 -25.90
C GLY A 222 -27.85 4.58 -26.01
N VAL A 223 -28.11 3.92 -24.89
CA VAL A 223 -28.69 2.56 -24.82
C VAL A 223 -30.15 2.60 -24.35
N GLU A 224 -30.93 1.56 -24.65
CA GLU A 224 -32.34 1.48 -24.27
C GLU A 224 -32.55 1.46 -22.75
N ALA A 225 -31.74 0.67 -22.04
CA ALA A 225 -31.79 0.54 -20.59
C ALA A 225 -30.40 0.30 -20.01
N CYS A 226 -30.23 0.67 -18.74
CA CYS A 226 -29.01 0.43 -17.97
C CYS A 226 -29.38 -0.13 -16.60
N LEU A 227 -28.54 -1.01 -16.06
CA LEU A 227 -28.62 -1.51 -14.69
C LEU A 227 -27.34 -1.16 -13.95
N THR A 228 -27.48 -0.66 -12.73
CA THR A 228 -26.35 -0.25 -11.89
C THR A 228 -26.09 -1.24 -10.77
N PHE A 229 -24.81 -1.57 -10.58
CA PHE A 229 -24.34 -2.47 -9.52
C PHE A 229 -23.25 -1.76 -8.72
N GLY A 230 -23.27 -1.89 -7.39
CA GLY A 230 -22.29 -1.25 -6.50
C GLY A 230 -20.88 -1.85 -6.56
N MET A 231 -20.69 -2.98 -7.26
CA MET A 231 -19.42 -3.68 -7.36
C MET A 231 -19.27 -4.39 -8.71
N GLY A 232 -18.10 -4.30 -9.33
CA GLY A 232 -17.85 -4.86 -10.66
C GLY A 232 -18.02 -6.39 -10.74
N TYR A 233 -17.69 -7.14 -9.69
CA TYR A 233 -17.95 -8.58 -9.64
C TYR A 233 -19.45 -8.92 -9.72
N ALA A 234 -20.28 -8.12 -9.04
CA ALA A 234 -21.73 -8.32 -9.04
C ALA A 234 -22.34 -8.14 -10.44
N THR A 235 -21.80 -7.23 -11.25
CA THR A 235 -22.23 -7.02 -12.64
C THR A 235 -22.12 -8.31 -13.47
N ASN A 236 -21.01 -9.05 -13.34
CA ASN A 236 -20.81 -10.26 -14.12
C ASN A 236 -21.72 -11.40 -13.67
N VAL A 237 -21.76 -11.68 -12.36
CA VAL A 237 -22.54 -12.81 -11.82
C VAL A 237 -24.04 -12.64 -12.05
N MET A 238 -24.55 -11.42 -11.87
CA MET A 238 -25.98 -11.15 -12.05
C MET A 238 -26.38 -11.22 -13.53
N ASN A 239 -25.50 -10.83 -14.45
CA ASN A 239 -25.80 -10.89 -15.89
C ASN A 239 -25.74 -12.32 -16.45
N ILE A 240 -24.88 -13.18 -15.90
CA ILE A 240 -24.82 -14.60 -16.32
C ILE A 240 -26.14 -15.31 -16.02
N SER A 241 -26.77 -15.01 -14.88
CA SER A 241 -28.04 -15.64 -14.49
C SER A 241 -29.24 -15.20 -15.33
N SER A 242 -29.13 -14.09 -16.07
CA SER A 242 -30.21 -13.55 -16.90
C SER A 242 -30.14 -13.95 -18.38
N LEU A 243 -29.05 -14.61 -18.80
CA LEU A 243 -28.84 -15.13 -20.16
C LEU A 243 -29.23 -16.61 -20.23
#